data_AF-A0A8D9DR78-F1
#
_entry.id   AF-A0A8D9DR78-F1
#
_cell.length_a   1.000
_cell.length_b   1.000
_cell.length_c   1.000
_cell.angle_alpha   90.00
_cell.angle_beta   90.00
_cell.angle_gamma   90.00
#
_symmetry.space_group_name_H-M   'P 1'
#
loop_
_entity.id
_entity.type
_entity.pdbx_description
1 polymer ?
#
loop_
_entity_poly.entity_id
_entity_poly.type
_entity_poly.pdbx_seq_one_letter_code
_entity_poly.pdbx_strand_id
1 'polypeptide(L)'
;MISSNIHSSIRRVNALNRILQCRAINTNKLTLSIKYYSSNVSMNKTSASDSNKIESSDVMQITIGDITRTSKPVKHKENIPSQYLNKDNLTQDQLAHLRWILQKDNLRQDVFLIGKPGSLRRTLAMSYLELTQREVEYICLSRDTTEADIKQRREIVNGTAKYYDQSAVRAAIEGRVLILEGIEKAERNVLPVLNNLLENREMHLEDGRFLVSADTYDKLLREHGESELSKWNLVRVSEEFRVLALGLPVPPYVGNPLDPPLRSRFQARNIPSPTYQLPLLSVAGHSLIAHSTISQCQSRLTHQVGVRGVRSCI
;
A
#
# COMPACT_ATOMS: atom_id res chain seq x y z
N MET A 1 6.93 -10.36 -60.29
CA MET A 1 6.87 -9.64 -59.00
C MET A 1 6.07 -10.42 -57.94
N ILE A 2 6.38 -11.70 -57.69
CA ILE A 2 5.63 -12.54 -56.71
C ILE A 2 6.58 -13.18 -55.66
N SER A 3 7.90 -13.16 -55.89
CA SER A 3 8.88 -13.80 -55.01
C SER A 3 9.23 -12.99 -53.74
N SER A 4 8.99 -11.68 -53.70
CA SER A 4 9.34 -10.82 -52.55
C SER A 4 8.35 -10.87 -51.37
N ASN A 5 7.10 -11.32 -51.60
CA ASN A 5 6.06 -11.35 -50.56
C ASN A 5 6.01 -12.66 -49.75
N ILE A 6 6.58 -13.74 -50.28
CA ILE A 6 6.64 -15.04 -49.59
C ILE A 6 7.73 -15.02 -48.50
N HIS A 7 8.84 -14.32 -48.76
CA HIS A 7 9.97 -14.24 -47.83
C HIS A 7 9.67 -13.39 -46.58
N SER A 8 8.78 -12.39 -46.67
CA SER A 8 8.34 -11.58 -45.51
C SER A 8 7.33 -12.32 -44.63
N SER A 9 6.52 -13.19 -45.22
CA SER A 9 5.49 -13.97 -44.53
C SER A 9 6.09 -15.13 -43.73
N ILE A 10 7.11 -15.81 -44.28
CA ILE A 10 7.86 -16.87 -43.58
C ILE A 10 8.63 -16.31 -42.37
N ARG A 11 9.19 -15.10 -42.49
CA ARG A 11 9.86 -14.42 -41.35
C ARG A 11 8.89 -14.04 -40.23
N ARG A 12 7.64 -13.67 -40.55
CA ARG A 12 6.60 -13.37 -39.56
C ARG A 12 6.08 -14.62 -38.84
N VAL A 13 5.90 -15.73 -39.55
CA VAL A 13 5.44 -17.00 -38.94
C VAL A 13 6.52 -17.63 -38.06
N ASN A 14 7.80 -17.55 -38.46
CA ASN A 14 8.91 -18.03 -37.61
C ASN A 14 9.14 -17.13 -36.38
N ALA A 15 8.87 -15.83 -36.47
CA ALA A 15 8.87 -14.93 -35.30
C ALA A 15 7.72 -15.24 -34.34
N LEU A 16 6.52 -15.51 -34.85
CA LEU A 16 5.36 -15.93 -34.06
C LEU A 16 5.57 -17.30 -33.40
N ASN A 17 6.17 -18.27 -34.10
CA ASN A 17 6.52 -19.56 -33.51
C ASN A 17 7.64 -19.44 -32.46
N ARG A 18 8.57 -18.48 -32.59
CA ARG A 18 9.53 -18.15 -31.52
C ARG A 18 8.85 -17.55 -30.28
N ILE A 19 7.85 -16.70 -30.47
CA ILE A 19 7.06 -16.10 -29.38
C ILE A 19 6.18 -17.16 -28.69
N LEU A 20 5.63 -18.11 -29.47
CA LEU A 20 4.76 -19.17 -28.96
C LEU A 20 5.53 -20.35 -28.33
N GLN A 21 6.76 -20.65 -28.79
CA GLN A 21 7.65 -21.65 -28.15
C GLN A 21 8.23 -21.19 -26.81
N CYS A 22 8.17 -19.89 -26.48
CA CYS A 22 8.45 -19.40 -25.12
C CYS A 22 7.32 -19.70 -24.12
N ARG A 23 6.26 -20.41 -24.53
CA ARG A 23 5.10 -20.73 -23.69
C ARG A 23 5.09 -22.17 -23.18
N ALA A 24 6.26 -22.77 -23.01
CA ALA A 24 6.42 -24.05 -22.33
C ALA A 24 7.38 -23.94 -21.15
N ILE A 25 6.91 -24.46 -20.01
CA ILE A 25 7.64 -25.01 -18.85
C ILE A 25 7.62 -24.17 -17.54
N ASN A 26 7.05 -24.87 -16.55
CA ASN A 26 7.28 -24.88 -15.09
C ASN A 26 6.66 -23.83 -14.17
N THR A 27 5.74 -24.38 -13.38
CA THR A 27 5.39 -24.06 -12.00
C THR A 27 6.63 -23.80 -11.11
N ASN A 28 6.43 -22.92 -10.12
CA ASN A 28 7.27 -22.66 -8.94
C ASN A 28 8.49 -21.73 -9.09
N LYS A 29 8.25 -20.41 -8.96
CA LYS A 29 8.95 -19.45 -8.06
C LYS A 29 8.46 -18.02 -8.30
N LEU A 30 7.91 -17.37 -7.27
CA LEU A 30 7.31 -16.02 -7.36
C LEU A 30 8.39 -14.94 -7.19
N THR A 31 8.76 -14.33 -8.31
CA THR A 31 9.58 -13.10 -8.39
C THR A 31 8.67 -11.88 -8.58
N LEU A 32 8.95 -10.78 -7.89
CA LEU A 32 8.23 -9.51 -7.98
C LEU A 32 9.23 -8.35 -8.09
N SER A 33 9.70 -8.08 -9.31
CA SER A 33 10.48 -6.89 -9.64
C SER A 33 9.70 -6.05 -10.64
N ILE A 34 9.30 -4.84 -10.25
CA ILE A 34 8.71 -3.88 -11.19
C ILE A 34 9.73 -2.75 -11.36
N LYS A 35 10.34 -2.67 -12.54
CA LYS A 35 11.38 -1.69 -12.86
C LYS A 35 10.84 -0.62 -13.82
N TYR A 36 11.27 0.60 -13.56
CA TYR A 36 11.00 1.81 -14.30
C TYR A 36 12.12 2.05 -15.34
N TYR A 37 11.75 2.37 -16.58
CA TYR A 37 12.58 2.61 -17.78
C TYR A 37 13.67 1.57 -18.11
N SER A 38 13.45 0.90 -19.26
CA SER A 38 14.39 0.08 -20.04
C SER A 38 14.72 -1.34 -19.56
N SER A 39 14.70 -2.20 -20.58
CA SER A 39 14.76 -3.65 -20.69
C SER A 39 16.06 -4.30 -20.17
N ASN A 40 15.93 -5.61 -19.92
CA ASN A 40 16.96 -6.61 -19.61
C ASN A 40 17.39 -6.67 -18.15
N VAL A 41 16.82 -7.64 -17.40
CA VAL A 41 17.26 -7.95 -16.04
C VAL A 41 17.15 -9.44 -15.74
N SER A 42 18.27 -9.95 -15.25
CA SER A 42 18.55 -11.32 -14.81
C SER A 42 18.34 -11.46 -13.29
N MET A 43 18.05 -12.68 -12.83
CA MET A 43 18.02 -13.08 -11.42
C MET A 43 19.23 -13.98 -11.13
N ASN A 44 20.04 -13.64 -10.12
CA ASN A 44 21.08 -14.53 -9.61
C ASN A 44 20.66 -15.07 -8.25
N LYS A 45 20.44 -16.39 -8.18
CA LYS A 45 20.59 -17.12 -6.92
C LYS A 45 22.08 -17.30 -6.68
N THR A 46 22.64 -16.68 -5.65
CA THR A 46 23.91 -17.14 -5.08
C THR A 46 23.65 -18.44 -4.33
N SER A 47 23.75 -19.55 -5.03
CA SER A 47 24.02 -20.84 -4.39
C SER A 47 25.48 -20.82 -3.97
N ALA A 48 25.75 -20.44 -2.73
CA ALA A 48 27.01 -20.77 -2.10
C ALA A 48 27.02 -22.29 -1.91
N SER A 49 27.81 -22.99 -2.72
CA SER A 49 28.32 -24.31 -2.40
C SER A 49 29.23 -24.14 -1.18
N ASP A 50 28.78 -24.58 -0.02
CA ASP A 50 29.57 -25.45 0.85
C ASP A 50 28.74 -25.89 2.06
N SER A 51 28.91 -27.16 2.39
CA SER A 51 28.22 -27.93 3.40
C SER A 51 28.26 -27.30 4.80
N ASN A 52 27.10 -26.95 5.37
CA ASN A 52 26.65 -27.33 6.73
C ASN A 52 25.25 -26.79 7.04
N LYS A 53 24.42 -27.62 7.70
CA LYS A 53 23.01 -27.41 8.05
C LYS A 53 22.75 -26.09 8.80
N ILE A 54 22.03 -25.15 8.18
CA ILE A 54 21.19 -24.13 8.85
C ILE A 54 19.95 -23.93 7.96
N GLU A 55 18.76 -23.93 8.56
CA GLU A 55 17.46 -23.82 7.89
C GLU A 55 17.44 -22.66 6.87
N SER A 56 17.14 -22.97 5.62
CA SER A 56 17.03 -22.01 4.54
C SER A 56 15.77 -21.15 4.74
N SER A 57 15.91 -20.08 5.52
CA SER A 57 14.90 -19.02 5.53
C SER A 57 14.79 -18.47 4.10
N ASP A 58 13.59 -18.58 3.50
CA ASP A 58 13.30 -18.04 2.18
C ASP A 58 13.30 -16.50 2.25
N VAL A 59 14.50 -15.95 2.24
CA VAL A 59 14.74 -14.51 2.22
C VAL A 59 14.36 -13.99 0.83
N MET A 60 13.25 -13.25 0.75
CA MET A 60 12.78 -12.66 -0.50
C MET A 60 13.35 -11.25 -0.67
N GLN A 61 14.03 -11.02 -1.79
CA GLN A 61 14.54 -9.69 -2.13
C GLN A 61 13.58 -9.01 -3.11
N ILE A 62 13.02 -7.88 -2.68
CA ILE A 62 12.15 -7.02 -3.50
C ILE A 62 12.97 -5.86 -4.03
N THR A 63 12.84 -5.57 -5.31
CA THR A 63 13.53 -4.44 -5.95
C THR A 63 12.52 -3.59 -6.71
N ILE A 64 12.45 -2.30 -6.39
CA ILE A 64 11.66 -1.31 -7.11
C ILE A 64 12.62 -0.23 -7.62
N GLY A 65 12.89 -0.22 -8.92
CA GLY A 65 13.92 0.63 -9.52
C GLY A 65 15.31 0.29 -9.00
N ASP A 66 15.94 1.25 -8.34
CA ASP A 66 17.26 1.22 -7.70
C ASP A 66 17.22 0.80 -6.22
N ILE A 67 16.03 0.71 -5.61
CA ILE A 67 15.89 0.44 -4.18
C ILE A 67 15.56 -1.04 -3.98
N THR A 68 16.36 -1.68 -3.14
CA THR A 68 16.17 -3.08 -2.74
C THR A 68 15.77 -3.18 -1.28
N ARG A 69 14.88 -4.11 -0.96
CA ARG A 69 14.57 -4.49 0.41
C ARG A 69 14.53 -6.01 0.53
N THR A 70 15.10 -6.49 1.62
CA THR A 70 15.02 -7.88 2.01
C THR A 70 13.83 -8.05 2.95
N SER A 71 12.86 -8.89 2.60
CA SER A 71 11.76 -9.23 3.49
C SER A 71 12.09 -10.46 4.33
N LYS A 72 11.69 -10.41 5.60
CA LYS A 72 11.73 -11.52 6.54
C LYS A 72 10.48 -12.38 6.36
N PRO A 73 10.53 -13.69 6.63
CA PRO A 73 9.33 -14.51 6.65
C PRO A 73 8.36 -14.02 7.73
N VAL A 74 7.08 -13.98 7.35
CA VAL A 74 5.98 -13.51 8.18
C VAL A 74 5.39 -14.66 9.01
N LYS A 75 4.88 -14.36 10.22
CA LYS A 75 4.22 -15.34 11.11
C LYS A 75 2.83 -15.74 10.60
N HIS A 76 1.99 -14.74 10.32
CA HIS A 76 0.59 -14.88 9.91
C HIS A 76 0.37 -14.40 8.48
N LYS A 77 0.34 -15.35 7.54
CA LYS A 77 0.15 -15.06 6.12
C LYS A 77 -1.24 -14.50 5.81
N GLU A 78 -2.23 -14.81 6.64
CA GLU A 78 -3.61 -14.32 6.56
C GLU A 78 -3.73 -12.80 6.73
N ASN A 79 -2.76 -12.18 7.40
CA ASN A 79 -2.74 -10.73 7.64
C ASN A 79 -2.02 -9.96 6.53
N ILE A 80 -1.59 -10.63 5.46
CA ILE A 80 -1.00 -9.97 4.29
C ILE A 80 -2.13 -9.63 3.31
N PRO A 81 -2.25 -8.36 2.88
CA PRO A 81 -3.20 -7.99 1.84
C PRO A 81 -2.97 -8.81 0.56
N SER A 82 -4.05 -9.24 -0.07
CA SER A 82 -4.00 -9.97 -1.34
C SER A 82 -4.90 -9.29 -2.37
N GLN A 83 -4.58 -9.45 -3.67
CA GLN A 83 -5.39 -8.99 -4.80
C GLN A 83 -5.41 -7.47 -5.03
N TYR A 84 -4.51 -6.72 -4.41
CA TYR A 84 -4.37 -5.27 -4.65
C TYR A 84 -3.37 -4.98 -5.77
N LEU A 85 -2.36 -5.83 -5.91
CA LEU A 85 -1.30 -5.68 -6.89
C LEU A 85 -1.68 -6.32 -8.24
N ASN A 86 -2.06 -5.48 -9.21
CA ASN A 86 -2.15 -5.91 -10.60
C ASN A 86 -0.82 -5.65 -11.33
N LYS A 87 0.08 -6.64 -11.32
CA LYS A 87 1.44 -6.51 -11.90
C LYS A 87 1.44 -6.04 -13.36
N ASP A 88 0.42 -6.43 -14.14
CA ASP A 88 0.36 -6.16 -15.57
C ASP A 88 -0.15 -4.75 -15.89
N ASN A 89 -0.85 -4.11 -14.95
CA ASN A 89 -1.53 -2.82 -15.14
C ASN A 89 -1.00 -1.69 -14.25
N LEU A 90 0.20 -1.82 -13.68
CA LEU A 90 0.78 -0.76 -12.86
C LEU A 90 1.21 0.42 -13.72
N THR A 91 0.60 1.58 -13.45
CA THR A 91 1.04 2.82 -14.09
C THR A 91 2.42 3.19 -13.56
N GLN A 92 3.16 3.94 -14.38
CA GLN A 92 4.42 4.51 -13.95
C GLN A 92 4.17 5.31 -12.65
N ASP A 93 3.25 6.26 -12.60
CA ASP A 93 3.05 7.08 -11.39
C ASP A 93 2.88 6.26 -10.11
N GLN A 94 2.07 5.19 -10.15
CA GLN A 94 1.90 4.25 -9.05
C GLN A 94 3.23 3.63 -8.59
N LEU A 95 4.06 3.20 -9.53
CA LEU A 95 5.38 2.64 -9.23
C LEU A 95 6.34 3.67 -8.60
N ALA A 96 6.24 4.95 -8.97
CA ALA A 96 7.07 6.00 -8.38
C ALA A 96 6.65 6.28 -6.94
N HIS A 97 5.35 6.13 -6.63
CA HIS A 97 4.84 6.17 -5.26
C HIS A 97 5.33 4.96 -4.46
N LEU A 98 5.21 3.74 -5.00
CA LEU A 98 5.67 2.51 -4.34
C LEU A 98 7.17 2.52 -4.05
N ARG A 99 7.99 2.97 -5.01
CA ARG A 99 9.45 3.13 -4.85
C ARG A 99 9.78 4.03 -3.65
N TRP A 100 9.07 5.14 -3.51
CA TRP A 100 9.33 6.08 -2.43
C TRP A 100 8.83 5.58 -1.08
N ILE A 101 7.69 4.87 -1.04
CA ILE A 101 7.26 4.20 0.20
C ILE A 101 8.36 3.21 0.64
N LEU A 102 8.89 2.42 -0.29
CA LEU A 102 10.01 1.50 -0.04
C LEU A 102 11.25 2.23 0.48
N GLN A 103 11.60 3.37 -0.13
CA GLN A 103 12.72 4.20 0.31
C GLN A 103 12.56 4.64 1.77
N LYS A 104 11.37 5.11 2.14
CA LYS A 104 11.06 5.62 3.48
C LYS A 104 11.00 4.51 4.52
N ASP A 105 10.45 3.34 4.17
CA ASP A 105 10.45 2.17 5.04
C ASP A 105 11.87 1.68 5.34
N ASN A 106 12.76 1.67 4.35
CA ASN A 106 14.18 1.33 4.54
C ASN A 106 14.90 2.33 5.48
N LEU A 107 14.51 3.61 5.44
CA LEU A 107 14.99 4.64 6.37
C LEU A 107 14.33 4.60 7.76
N ARG A 108 13.46 3.61 8.00
CA ARG A 108 12.68 3.47 9.25
C ARG A 108 11.77 4.68 9.56
N GLN A 109 11.29 5.36 8.51
CA GLN A 109 10.43 6.55 8.64
C GLN A 109 8.95 6.20 8.42
N ASP A 110 8.07 6.81 9.21
CA ASP A 110 6.62 6.69 9.03
C ASP A 110 6.15 7.54 7.84
N VAL A 111 5.19 7.00 7.09
CA VAL A 111 4.75 7.55 5.81
C VAL A 111 3.33 8.10 5.92
N PHE A 112 3.07 9.25 5.30
CA PHE A 112 1.73 9.81 5.16
C PHE A 112 1.37 10.06 3.70
N LEU A 113 0.37 9.36 3.21
CA LEU A 113 -0.15 9.49 1.85
C LEU A 113 -1.34 10.45 1.83
N ILE A 114 -1.11 11.63 1.25
CA ILE A 114 -2.10 12.70 1.16
C ILE A 114 -2.63 12.76 -0.27
N GLY A 115 -3.94 12.94 -0.46
CA GLY A 115 -4.50 13.08 -1.80
C GLY A 115 -6.01 13.25 -1.77
N LYS A 116 -6.61 13.36 -2.95
CA LYS A 116 -8.08 13.48 -3.06
C LYS A 116 -8.78 12.23 -2.48
N PRO A 117 -10.04 12.37 -2.01
CA PRO A 117 -10.85 11.23 -1.60
C PRO A 117 -10.96 10.22 -2.75
N GLY A 118 -10.79 8.94 -2.44
CA GLY A 118 -10.71 7.87 -3.43
C GLY A 118 -9.90 6.67 -2.94
N SER A 119 -10.02 5.57 -3.66
CA SER A 119 -9.40 4.28 -3.32
C SER A 119 -7.90 4.23 -3.59
N LEU A 120 -7.37 5.06 -4.50
CA LEU A 120 -5.99 4.97 -5.00
C LEU A 120 -4.93 4.93 -3.88
N ARG A 121 -5.06 5.79 -2.86
CA ARG A 121 -4.12 5.86 -1.72
C ARG A 121 -4.11 4.55 -0.93
N ARG A 122 -5.30 4.01 -0.65
CA ARG A 122 -5.47 2.72 0.03
C ARG A 122 -4.96 1.57 -0.83
N THR A 123 -5.31 1.55 -2.11
CA THR A 123 -4.82 0.53 -3.06
C THR A 123 -3.30 0.54 -3.14
N LEU A 124 -2.65 1.72 -3.18
CA LEU A 124 -1.19 1.83 -3.17
C LEU A 124 -0.57 1.31 -1.87
N ALA A 125 -1.14 1.66 -0.72
CA ALA A 125 -0.68 1.16 0.57
C ALA A 125 -0.81 -0.36 0.66
N MET A 126 -1.96 -0.92 0.31
CA MET A 126 -2.18 -2.37 0.33
C MET A 126 -1.31 -3.10 -0.70
N SER A 127 -1.15 -2.54 -1.91
CA SER A 127 -0.26 -3.09 -2.94
C SER A 127 1.19 -3.12 -2.47
N TYR A 128 1.64 -2.10 -1.73
CA TYR A 128 2.98 -2.06 -1.14
C TYR A 128 3.19 -3.19 -0.12
N LEU A 129 2.19 -3.45 0.73
CA LEU A 129 2.26 -4.52 1.73
C LEU A 129 2.18 -5.91 1.09
N GLU A 130 1.38 -6.06 0.04
CA GLU A 130 1.35 -7.27 -0.79
C GLU A 130 2.71 -7.49 -1.49
N LEU A 131 3.34 -6.44 -2.02
CA LEU A 131 4.67 -6.53 -2.63
C LEU A 131 5.75 -6.92 -1.63
N THR A 132 5.72 -6.32 -0.44
CA THR A 132 6.74 -6.53 0.59
C THR A 132 6.47 -7.75 1.47
N GLN A 133 5.32 -8.40 1.28
CA GLN A 133 4.84 -9.52 2.08
C GLN A 133 4.89 -9.16 3.57
N ARG A 134 4.19 -8.09 3.97
CA ARG A 134 4.13 -7.63 5.36
C ARG A 134 2.72 -7.72 5.90
N GLU A 135 2.62 -8.07 7.19
CA GLU A 135 1.34 -8.07 7.91
C GLU A 135 0.82 -6.65 8.06
N VAL A 136 -0.50 -6.49 7.92
CA VAL A 136 -1.20 -5.24 8.11
C VAL A 136 -2.11 -5.30 9.34
N GLU A 137 -2.19 -4.17 10.04
CA GLU A 137 -3.27 -3.87 10.97
C GLU A 137 -3.92 -2.58 10.49
N TYR A 138 -5.25 -2.55 10.42
CA TYR A 138 -5.98 -1.41 9.86
C TYR A 138 -6.82 -0.74 10.95
N ILE A 139 -6.73 0.59 11.02
CA ILE A 139 -7.58 1.43 11.87
C ILE A 139 -8.22 2.51 11.01
N CYS A 140 -9.54 2.61 11.09
CA CYS A 140 -10.31 3.72 10.54
C CYS A 140 -10.67 4.68 11.67
N LEU A 141 -10.10 5.88 11.62
CA LEU A 141 -10.37 6.95 12.56
C LEU A 141 -11.62 7.71 12.12
N SER A 142 -12.57 7.82 13.04
CA SER A 142 -13.77 8.63 12.92
C SER A 142 -13.85 9.57 14.14
N ARG A 143 -14.90 10.39 14.18
CA ARG A 143 -15.20 11.22 15.34
C ARG A 143 -15.55 10.38 16.58
N ASP A 144 -16.05 9.17 16.37
CA ASP A 144 -16.52 8.28 17.45
C ASP A 144 -15.44 7.28 17.89
N THR A 145 -14.24 7.33 17.28
CA THR A 145 -13.13 6.49 17.70
C THR A 145 -12.66 6.92 19.07
N THR A 146 -12.57 5.96 19.99
CA THR A 146 -12.11 6.19 21.36
C THR A 146 -10.70 5.66 21.56
N GLU A 147 -10.07 6.02 22.68
CA GLU A 147 -8.77 5.48 23.09
C GLU A 147 -8.80 3.94 23.20
N ALA A 148 -9.92 3.37 23.64
CA ALA A 148 -10.10 1.93 23.78
C ALA A 148 -10.04 1.18 22.44
N ASP A 149 -10.43 1.82 21.33
CA ASP A 149 -10.36 1.23 19.98
C ASP A 149 -8.93 1.21 19.41
N ILE A 150 -8.03 2.00 19.99
CA ILE A 150 -6.62 2.08 19.59
C ILE A 150 -5.74 1.24 20.51
N LYS A 151 -5.97 1.35 21.83
CA LYS A 151 -5.18 0.69 22.86
C LYS A 151 -5.71 -0.71 23.15
N GLN A 152 -6.67 -0.78 24.06
CA GLN A 152 -7.22 -2.01 24.60
C GLN A 152 -8.70 -1.83 24.86
N ARG A 153 -9.45 -2.88 24.59
CA ARG A 153 -10.87 -2.94 24.94
C ARG A 153 -11.04 -3.85 26.14
N ARG A 154 -11.70 -3.33 27.17
CA ARG A 154 -12.10 -4.12 28.33
C ARG A 154 -13.43 -4.81 28.06
N GLU A 155 -13.43 -6.14 28.13
CA GLU A 155 -14.64 -6.96 27.97
C GLU A 155 -14.83 -7.85 29.20
N ILE A 156 -16.08 -8.04 29.61
CA ILE A 156 -16.42 -8.91 30.75
C ILE A 156 -16.74 -10.29 30.19
N VAL A 157 -15.86 -11.25 30.45
CA VAL A 157 -16.04 -12.65 30.05
C VAL A 157 -16.18 -13.49 31.31
N ASN A 158 -17.32 -14.18 31.46
CA ASN A 158 -17.61 -15.03 32.63
C ASN A 158 -17.43 -14.30 33.97
N GLY A 159 -17.89 -13.04 34.06
CA GLY A 159 -17.79 -12.22 35.27
C GLY A 159 -16.39 -11.65 35.57
N THR A 160 -15.38 -11.94 34.74
CA THR A 160 -14.03 -11.38 34.88
C THR A 160 -13.75 -10.37 33.77
N ALA A 161 -13.23 -9.20 34.12
CA ALA A 161 -12.77 -8.22 33.14
C ALA A 161 -11.48 -8.70 32.48
N LYS A 162 -11.51 -8.87 31.16
CA LYS A 162 -10.35 -9.19 30.32
C LYS A 162 -10.06 -8.00 29.40
N TYR A 163 -8.78 -7.72 29.20
CA TYR A 163 -8.31 -6.70 28.28
C TYR A 163 -7.88 -7.35 26.97
N TYR A 164 -8.38 -6.83 25.85
CA TYR A 164 -8.06 -7.29 24.51
C TYR A 164 -7.28 -6.21 23.77
N ASP A 165 -6.09 -6.58 23.30
CA ASP A 165 -5.20 -5.71 22.54
C ASP A 165 -5.82 -5.36 21.18
N GLN A 166 -5.92 -4.06 20.91
CA GLN A 166 -6.42 -3.55 19.64
C GLN A 166 -5.31 -3.41 18.60
N SER A 167 -5.70 -3.02 17.38
CA SER A 167 -4.87 -3.00 16.19
C SER A 167 -3.53 -2.27 16.38
N ALA A 168 -3.47 -1.14 17.10
CA ALA A 168 -2.21 -0.40 17.26
C ALA A 168 -1.22 -1.12 18.18
N VAL A 169 -1.73 -1.70 19.28
CA VAL A 169 -0.91 -2.46 20.23
C VAL A 169 -0.40 -3.75 19.59
N ARG A 170 -1.29 -4.50 18.91
CA ARG A 170 -0.89 -5.70 18.16
C ARG A 170 0.16 -5.39 17.10
N ALA A 171 -0.01 -4.30 16.36
CA ALA A 171 0.96 -3.88 15.34
C ALA A 171 2.32 -3.56 15.95
N ALA A 172 2.35 -2.83 17.07
CA ALA A 172 3.57 -2.44 17.76
C ALA A 172 4.34 -3.65 18.31
N ILE A 173 3.64 -4.60 18.95
CA ILE A 173 4.26 -5.80 19.53
C ILE A 173 4.76 -6.73 18.43
N GLU A 174 3.94 -7.03 17.43
CA GLU A 174 4.28 -8.01 16.38
C GLU A 174 5.17 -7.42 15.27
N GLY A 175 5.32 -6.09 15.20
CA GLY A 175 6.09 -5.42 14.13
C GLY A 175 5.36 -5.32 12.79
N ARG A 176 4.02 -5.29 12.84
CA ARG A 176 3.16 -5.15 11.66
C ARG A 176 3.18 -3.70 11.15
N VAL A 177 2.69 -3.51 9.92
CA VAL A 177 2.43 -2.16 9.42
C VAL A 177 1.04 -1.73 9.84
N LEU A 178 0.96 -0.61 10.56
CA LEU A 178 -0.30 0.00 10.96
C LEU A 178 -0.76 0.97 9.87
N ILE A 179 -1.91 0.69 9.24
CA ILE A 179 -2.58 1.64 8.36
C ILE A 179 -3.53 2.48 9.19
N LEU A 180 -3.28 3.79 9.24
CA LEU A 180 -4.15 4.78 9.87
C LEU A 180 -4.92 5.54 8.79
N GLU A 181 -6.23 5.37 8.73
CA GLU A 181 -7.07 6.11 7.79
C GLU A 181 -7.96 7.11 8.51
N GLY A 182 -8.13 8.31 7.92
CA GLY A 182 -9.07 9.30 8.45
C GLY A 182 -8.54 10.11 9.62
N ILE A 183 -7.22 10.33 9.67
CA ILE A 183 -6.58 11.13 10.73
C ILE A 183 -7.15 12.55 10.83
N GLU A 184 -7.64 13.11 9.71
CA GLU A 184 -8.32 14.40 9.67
C GLU A 184 -9.69 14.40 10.36
N LYS A 185 -10.28 13.22 10.61
CA LYS A 185 -11.60 13.08 11.25
C LYS A 185 -11.52 12.67 12.71
N ALA A 186 -10.33 12.32 13.19
CA ALA A 186 -10.10 11.85 14.54
C ALA A 186 -10.48 12.94 15.57
N GLU A 187 -10.98 12.50 16.71
CA GLU A 187 -11.23 13.36 17.86
C GLU A 187 -9.89 13.76 18.53
N ARG A 188 -9.86 14.95 19.15
CA ARG A 188 -8.66 15.54 19.74
C ARG A 188 -8.08 14.75 20.92
N ASN A 189 -8.91 14.02 21.66
CA ASN A 189 -8.51 13.13 22.77
C ASN A 189 -7.67 11.94 22.31
N VAL A 190 -7.85 11.46 21.08
CA VAL A 190 -7.16 10.28 20.55
C VAL A 190 -5.79 10.62 19.96
N LEU A 191 -5.61 11.85 19.45
CA LEU A 191 -4.37 12.29 18.81
C LEU A 191 -3.13 12.21 19.73
N PRO A 192 -3.18 12.59 21.03
CA PRO A 192 -2.04 12.45 21.94
C PRO A 192 -1.56 11.01 22.10
N VAL A 193 -2.49 10.05 22.18
CA VAL A 193 -2.17 8.62 22.29
C VAL A 193 -1.40 8.13 21.06
N LEU A 194 -1.86 8.52 19.86
CA LEU A 194 -1.17 8.20 18.62
C LEU A 194 0.17 8.94 18.51
N ASN A 195 0.24 10.20 18.96
CA ASN A 195 1.48 10.97 18.90
C ASN A 195 2.60 10.31 19.72
N ASN A 196 2.32 9.84 20.93
CA ASN A 196 3.31 9.17 21.77
C ASN A 196 3.82 7.86 21.13
N LEU A 197 2.92 7.08 20.53
CA LEU A 197 3.28 5.87 19.80
C LEU A 197 4.11 6.15 18.54
N LEU A 198 3.85 7.27 17.86
CA LEU A 198 4.58 7.67 16.66
C LEU A 198 5.95 8.29 16.99
N GLU A 199 6.04 9.02 18.10
CA GLU A 199 7.22 9.73 18.54
C GLU A 199 8.24 8.81 19.22
N ASN A 200 7.85 8.18 20.33
CA ASN A 200 8.77 7.41 21.17
C ASN A 200 8.58 5.90 21.03
N ARG A 201 7.58 5.45 20.28
CA ARG A 201 7.11 4.05 20.33
C ARG A 201 6.70 3.62 21.74
N GLU A 202 6.09 4.55 22.47
CA GLU A 202 5.67 4.36 23.85
C GLU A 202 4.16 4.47 24.01
N MET A 203 3.60 3.63 24.87
CA MET A 203 2.16 3.62 25.14
C MET A 203 1.85 2.96 26.48
N HIS A 204 1.07 3.65 27.32
CA HIS A 204 0.48 3.07 28.53
C HIS A 204 -0.77 2.26 28.18
N LEU A 205 -0.80 1.01 28.63
CA LEU A 205 -1.92 0.09 28.49
C LEU A 205 -2.76 0.04 29.78
N GLU A 206 -4.03 -0.31 29.66
CA GLU A 206 -4.99 -0.31 30.79
C GLU A 206 -4.77 -1.50 31.74
N ASP A 207 -4.16 -2.57 31.23
CA ASP A 207 -3.75 -3.73 32.02
C ASP A 207 -2.49 -3.52 32.88
N GLY A 208 -1.89 -2.32 32.81
CA GLY A 208 -0.68 -1.96 33.54
C GLY A 208 0.61 -2.25 32.79
N ARG A 209 0.56 -2.81 31.57
CA ARG A 209 1.73 -2.93 30.71
C ARG A 209 2.15 -1.56 30.15
N PHE A 210 3.44 -1.41 29.89
CA PHE A 210 3.98 -0.21 29.26
C PHE A 210 4.80 -0.60 28.02
N LEU A 211 4.35 -0.16 26.85
CA LEU A 211 5.10 -0.30 25.61
C LEU A 211 6.29 0.65 25.64
N VAL A 212 7.47 0.13 25.32
CA VAL A 212 8.71 0.91 25.20
C VAL A 212 9.42 0.59 23.88
N SER A 213 10.17 1.56 23.37
CA SER A 213 10.96 1.36 22.15
C SER A 213 11.94 0.18 22.30
N ALA A 214 12.24 -0.48 21.17
CA ALA A 214 13.24 -1.53 21.08
C ALA A 214 14.58 -1.12 21.75
N ASP A 215 15.08 0.06 21.39
CA ASP A 215 16.37 0.57 21.87
C ASP A 215 16.35 0.83 23.38
N THR A 216 15.25 1.37 23.91
CA THR A 216 15.09 1.63 25.35
C THR A 216 14.98 0.32 26.13
N TYR A 217 14.19 -0.64 25.64
CA TYR A 217 14.03 -1.95 26.26
C TYR A 217 15.38 -2.69 26.34
N ASP A 218 16.14 -2.72 25.25
CA ASP A 218 17.42 -3.43 25.18
C ASP A 218 18.52 -2.77 26.05
N LYS A 219 18.40 -1.46 26.33
CA LYS A 219 19.25 -0.77 27.33
C LYS A 219 18.87 -1.21 28.74
N LEU A 220 17.60 -1.10 29.10
CA LEU A 220 17.11 -1.47 30.44
C LEU A 220 17.36 -2.94 30.75
N LEU A 221 17.22 -3.81 29.76
CA LEU A 221 17.50 -5.24 29.87
C LEU A 221 18.96 -5.50 30.28
N ARG A 222 19.91 -4.73 29.73
CA ARG A 222 21.33 -4.85 30.09
C ARG A 222 21.66 -4.31 31.48
N GLU A 223 20.92 -3.32 31.95
CA GLU A 223 21.17 -2.65 33.24
C GLU A 223 20.52 -3.37 34.43
N HIS A 224 19.27 -3.82 34.27
CA HIS A 224 18.44 -4.32 35.37
C HIS A 224 18.05 -5.80 35.23
N GLY A 225 18.25 -6.41 34.05
CA GLY A 225 17.91 -7.81 33.78
C GLY A 225 16.40 -8.08 33.62
N GLU A 226 16.04 -9.24 33.06
CA GLU A 226 14.64 -9.56 32.68
C GLU A 226 13.66 -9.56 33.86
N SER A 227 14.11 -9.94 35.06
CA SER A 227 13.23 -10.04 36.23
C SER A 227 12.67 -8.70 36.67
N GLU A 228 13.49 -7.64 36.67
CA GLU A 228 13.04 -6.29 37.03
C GLU A 228 12.13 -5.71 35.94
N LEU A 229 12.46 -5.94 34.66
CA LEU A 229 11.62 -5.51 33.54
C LEU A 229 10.23 -6.14 33.58
N SER A 230 10.14 -7.41 33.96
CA SER A 230 8.86 -8.09 34.15
C SER A 230 8.08 -7.53 35.34
N LYS A 231 8.73 -7.10 36.42
CA LYS A 231 8.05 -6.45 37.56
C LYS A 231 7.45 -5.09 37.16
N TRP A 232 8.11 -4.38 36.26
CA TRP A 232 7.62 -3.12 35.70
C TRP A 232 6.61 -3.30 34.56
N ASN A 233 6.30 -4.54 34.18
CA ASN A 233 5.40 -4.88 33.06
C ASN A 233 5.80 -4.19 31.75
N LEU A 234 7.09 -4.07 31.48
CA LEU A 234 7.59 -3.46 30.24
C LEU A 234 7.45 -4.43 29.07
N VAL A 235 6.98 -3.91 27.94
CA VAL A 235 6.82 -4.65 26.70
C VAL A 235 7.62 -3.98 25.60
N ARG A 236 8.48 -4.76 24.94
CA ARG A 236 9.31 -4.29 23.83
C ARG A 236 8.47 -4.09 22.58
N VAL A 237 8.54 -2.90 21.97
CA VAL A 237 8.01 -2.64 20.64
C VAL A 237 9.00 -3.15 19.58
N SER A 238 8.48 -3.72 18.50
CA SER A 238 9.29 -4.25 17.41
C SER A 238 9.91 -3.14 16.55
N GLU A 239 11.18 -3.32 16.16
CA GLU A 239 11.88 -2.38 15.25
C GLU A 239 11.29 -2.35 13.84
N GLU A 240 10.55 -3.39 13.45
CA GLU A 240 9.89 -3.47 12.16
C GLU A 240 8.56 -2.70 12.17
N PHE A 241 8.02 -2.31 13.32
CA PHE A 241 6.76 -1.56 13.40
C PHE A 241 6.84 -0.27 12.59
N ARG A 242 5.90 -0.08 11.66
CA ARG A 242 5.81 1.12 10.81
C ARG A 242 4.38 1.60 10.73
N VAL A 243 4.21 2.91 10.57
CA VAL A 243 2.91 3.50 10.33
C VAL A 243 2.80 4.06 8.92
N LEU A 244 1.72 3.70 8.24
CA LEU A 244 1.33 4.24 6.95
C LEU A 244 -0.02 4.93 7.10
N ALA A 245 0.02 6.25 7.23
CA ALA A 245 -1.18 7.07 7.34
C ALA A 245 -1.77 7.40 5.96
N LEU A 246 -3.09 7.44 5.88
CA LEU A 246 -3.87 7.84 4.71
C LEU A 246 -4.78 9.01 5.13
N GLY A 247 -4.64 10.17 4.47
CA GLY A 247 -5.37 11.36 4.88
C GLY A 247 -5.67 12.31 3.74
N LEU A 248 -6.60 13.23 4.00
CA LEU A 248 -7.05 14.24 3.05
C LEU A 248 -6.32 15.56 3.30
N PRO A 249 -6.04 16.35 2.25
CA PRO A 249 -5.57 17.72 2.42
C PRO A 249 -6.71 18.59 2.97
N VAL A 250 -6.49 19.22 4.11
CA VAL A 250 -7.43 20.12 4.78
C VAL A 250 -6.74 21.48 4.92
N PRO A 251 -7.19 22.55 4.23
CA PRO A 251 -8.22 22.64 3.17
C PRO A 251 -7.82 21.95 1.84
N PRO A 252 -8.74 21.65 0.88
CA PRO A 252 -10.15 22.06 0.76
C PRO A 252 -11.19 21.07 1.30
N TYR A 253 -10.78 19.88 1.76
CA TYR A 253 -11.73 18.88 2.25
C TYR A 253 -12.12 19.15 3.70
N VAL A 254 -13.30 18.63 4.09
CA VAL A 254 -13.80 18.73 5.46
C VAL A 254 -12.96 17.85 6.38
N GLY A 255 -12.48 18.45 7.47
CA GLY A 255 -11.71 17.75 8.50
C GLY A 255 -11.02 18.76 9.40
N ASN A 256 -10.28 18.23 10.38
CA ASN A 256 -9.38 18.99 11.21
C ASN A 256 -7.99 18.99 10.56
N PRO A 257 -7.34 20.15 10.40
CA PRO A 257 -5.94 20.17 9.97
C PRO A 257 -5.09 19.45 11.02
N LEU A 258 -4.09 18.68 10.56
CA LEU A 258 -3.20 18.00 11.49
C LEU A 258 -2.39 19.01 12.32
N ASP A 259 -2.35 18.76 13.62
CA ASP A 259 -1.54 19.54 14.54
C ASP A 259 -0.06 19.52 14.11
N PRO A 260 0.68 20.64 14.25
CA PRO A 260 2.08 20.72 13.84
C PRO A 260 2.99 19.60 14.39
N PRO A 261 2.87 19.16 15.65
CA PRO A 261 3.70 18.07 16.19
C PRO A 261 3.49 16.77 15.43
N LEU A 262 2.24 16.35 15.24
CA LEU A 262 1.88 15.11 14.56
C LEU A 262 2.24 15.17 13.07
N ARG A 263 1.98 16.31 12.42
CA ARG A 263 2.29 16.54 11.01
C ARG A 263 3.78 16.37 10.71
N SER A 264 4.65 16.80 11.63
CA SER A 264 6.11 16.78 11.44
C SER A 264 6.73 15.39 11.62
N ARG A 265 6.00 14.42 12.21
CA ARG A 265 6.46 13.03 12.37
C ARG A 265 6.42 12.23 11.08
N PHE A 266 5.50 12.57 10.20
CA PHE A 266 5.32 11.84 8.96
C PHE A 266 6.17 12.40 7.83
N GLN A 267 6.67 11.49 7.00
CA GLN A 267 7.11 11.82 5.67
C GLN A 267 5.88 11.84 4.77
N ALA A 268 5.47 13.03 4.34
CA ALA A 268 4.27 13.18 3.52
C ALA A 268 4.59 13.04 2.02
N ARG A 269 3.70 12.35 1.28
CA ARG A 269 3.69 12.36 -0.19
C ARG A 269 2.30 12.62 -0.71
N ASN A 270 2.20 13.59 -1.61
CA ASN A 270 0.98 13.88 -2.34
C ASN A 270 0.76 12.84 -3.45
N ILE A 271 -0.45 12.31 -3.53
CA ILE A 271 -0.91 11.37 -4.56
C ILE A 271 -1.98 12.12 -5.37
N PRO A 272 -1.60 12.61 -6.57
CA PRO A 272 -2.56 13.26 -7.44
C PRO A 272 -3.61 12.25 -7.91
N SER A 273 -4.82 12.72 -8.15
CA SER A 273 -5.78 11.91 -8.88
C SER A 273 -5.28 11.69 -10.30
N PRO A 274 -5.46 10.49 -10.88
CA PRO A 274 -5.15 10.29 -12.28
C PRO A 274 -5.95 11.31 -13.08
N THR A 275 -5.26 12.13 -13.86
CA THR A 275 -5.93 13.01 -14.83
C THR A 275 -6.73 12.09 -15.74
N TYR A 276 -8.01 12.39 -15.96
CA TYR A 276 -8.85 11.69 -16.94
C TYR A 276 -8.23 11.87 -18.34
N GLN A 277 -7.21 11.11 -18.69
CA GLN A 277 -7.00 10.74 -20.07
C GLN A 277 -8.10 9.72 -20.37
N LEU A 278 -9.07 10.18 -21.17
CA LEU A 278 -10.19 9.40 -21.66
C LEU A 278 -9.76 7.95 -21.96
N PRO A 279 -10.48 6.93 -21.47
CA PRO A 279 -10.27 5.52 -21.85
C PRO A 279 -10.42 5.24 -23.36
N LEU A 280 -10.71 6.27 -24.17
CA LEU A 280 -10.95 6.20 -25.61
C LEU A 280 -9.80 5.56 -26.41
N LEU A 281 -8.57 5.56 -25.90
CA LEU A 281 -7.45 4.88 -26.58
C LEU A 281 -7.42 3.36 -26.32
N SER A 282 -7.96 2.88 -25.19
CA SER A 282 -8.02 1.43 -24.91
C SER A 282 -9.18 0.74 -25.62
N VAL A 283 -10.27 1.48 -25.89
CA VAL A 283 -11.41 0.99 -26.67
C VAL A 283 -11.08 0.96 -28.17
N ALA A 284 -10.18 1.83 -28.66
CA ALA A 284 -9.74 1.82 -30.05
C ALA A 284 -8.91 0.58 -30.45
N GLY A 285 -8.47 -0.23 -29.48
CA GLY A 285 -7.75 -1.49 -29.71
C GLY A 285 -8.66 -2.69 -30.01
N HIS A 286 -9.97 -2.58 -29.80
CA HIS A 286 -10.94 -3.63 -30.13
C HIS A 286 -12.04 -3.04 -31.01
N SER A 287 -12.20 -3.63 -32.22
CA SER A 287 -13.20 -3.28 -33.24
C SER A 287 -12.84 -2.10 -34.18
N LEU A 288 -11.90 -2.34 -35.10
CA LEU A 288 -12.00 -1.80 -36.46
C LEU A 288 -12.76 -2.80 -37.34
N ILE A 289 -14.06 -2.96 -37.09
CA ILE A 289 -15.04 -3.35 -38.11
C ILE A 289 -16.29 -2.50 -37.87
N ALA A 290 -16.25 -1.26 -38.35
CA ALA A 290 -17.46 -0.49 -38.61
C ALA A 290 -17.15 0.49 -39.75
N HIS A 291 -17.17 -0.05 -40.97
CA HIS A 291 -17.32 0.79 -42.15
C HIS A 291 -18.65 1.55 -42.04
N SER A 292 -18.59 2.85 -42.37
CA SER A 292 -19.70 3.70 -42.81
C SER A 292 -20.91 3.91 -41.90
N THR A 293 -20.80 4.72 -40.83
CA THR A 293 -21.97 5.52 -40.36
C THR A 293 -21.65 6.76 -39.49
N ILE A 294 -20.50 7.42 -39.64
CA ILE A 294 -20.20 8.63 -38.82
C ILE A 294 -20.74 9.94 -39.46
N SER A 295 -21.29 9.87 -40.68
CA SER A 295 -21.87 11.04 -41.37
C SER A 295 -23.32 11.37 -41.01
N GLN A 296 -24.03 10.54 -40.22
CA GLN A 296 -25.48 10.73 -39.96
C GLN A 296 -25.83 11.34 -38.61
N CYS A 297 -24.90 11.41 -37.65
CA CYS A 297 -25.19 11.95 -36.31
C CYS A 297 -24.95 13.46 -36.17
N GLN A 298 -24.27 14.11 -37.13
CA GLN A 298 -24.05 15.57 -37.10
C GLN A 298 -25.23 16.39 -37.64
N SER A 299 -26.22 15.78 -38.31
CA SER A 299 -27.37 16.52 -38.89
C SER A 299 -28.61 16.58 -37.98
N ARG A 300 -28.61 15.94 -36.80
CA ARG A 300 -29.77 15.94 -35.88
C ARG A 300 -29.66 16.89 -34.68
N LEU A 301 -28.53 17.58 -34.49
CA LEU A 301 -28.32 18.52 -33.38
C LEU A 301 -28.43 20.00 -33.77
N THR A 302 -28.63 20.31 -35.05
CA THR A 302 -28.84 21.69 -35.54
C THR A 302 -30.31 22.06 -35.78
N HIS A 303 -31.26 21.16 -35.51
CA HIS A 303 -32.69 21.39 -35.78
C HIS A 303 -33.56 21.63 -34.53
N GLN A 304 -32.96 22.10 -33.43
CA GLN A 304 -33.72 22.40 -32.21
C GLN A 304 -33.30 23.72 -31.53
N VAL A 305 -32.93 24.73 -32.30
CA VAL A 305 -32.98 26.14 -31.84
C VAL A 305 -33.40 26.99 -33.03
N GLY A 306 -34.69 27.28 -33.16
CA GLY A 306 -35.18 28.14 -34.23
C GLY A 306 -36.69 28.38 -34.27
N VAL A 307 -37.09 29.49 -33.66
CA VAL A 307 -38.09 30.45 -34.19
C VAL A 307 -39.60 30.19 -33.97
N ARG A 308 -40.20 31.10 -33.17
CA ARG A 308 -41.60 31.65 -33.16
C ARG A 308 -42.72 30.67 -32.76
N GLY A 309 -43.72 31.01 -31.95
CA GLY A 309 -44.30 32.30 -31.57
C GLY A 309 -45.82 32.10 -31.62
N VAL A 310 -46.54 32.23 -30.50
CA VAL A 310 -48.02 32.18 -30.50
C VAL A 310 -48.56 33.30 -29.62
N ARG A 311 -49.31 34.22 -30.25
CA ARG A 311 -50.15 35.24 -29.65
C ARG A 311 -51.57 34.69 -29.43
N SER A 312 -52.11 34.92 -28.23
CA SER A 312 -53.44 35.48 -27.85
C SER A 312 -54.78 34.92 -28.37
N CYS A 313 -55.75 34.89 -27.43
CA CYS A 313 -57.24 34.79 -27.53
C CYS A 313 -57.78 33.41 -27.94
N ILE A 314 -58.74 32.79 -27.24
CA ILE A 314 -60.02 33.26 -26.65
C ILE A 314 -60.19 32.70 -25.23
#